data_AF-A0A7S1Y448-F1
#
_entry.id   AF-A0A7S1Y448-F1
#
_cell.length_a   1.000
_cell.length_b   1.000
_cell.length_c   1.000
_cell.angle_alpha   90.00
_cell.angle_beta   90.00
_cell.angle_gamma   90.00
#
_symmetry.space_group_name_H-M   'P 1'
#
loop_
_entity.id
_entity.type
_entity.pdbx_description
1 polymer ?
#
loop_
_entity_poly.entity_id
_entity_poly.type
_entity_poly.pdbx_seq_one_letter_code
_entity_poly.pdbx_strand_id
1 'polypeptide(L)'
;MVFDRPPQVNALRSFMRAVSSVDPVPLLDSTLLVSVADGYGLWHEVLELLCKQERLLEAMDKSCGKYLEDVRRAVRQCLKELGEKNLRLAFASRSCQLRESHWAISLDIQGMVKDSIAGYERLVDLAEKSEHQVANEFEMSLWENQWMLLQREMSQLKVVEEFAKSTGNNHLMLECAWKSQSWESMKQMCATPSVVGSIENGEPMAKMCEIFLAITEGRLSDVENLHAQTAQLALNRWQLLPAMAASSPQHVELLHTFHRLVELRESGQIMVEASNHSKRKTLPDLKNLLTAWRHRLPNDHDDISGWEEIMEWRSHMFGAITSNFHWSEASALASLHDRPWTAIRMAETARSHGLREVGLASLSKLTDCAMDVSDAFSKLREQILTYDNPLSDVERSCGLNLVNTTNLGFFDNRQK
;
A
#
# COMPACT_ATOMS: atom_id res chain seq x y z
N MET A 1 24.96 0.98 18.48
CA MET A 1 25.29 -0.25 17.76
C MET A 1 25.82 0.16 16.40
N VAL A 2 27.12 -0.02 16.17
CA VAL A 2 27.70 0.11 14.83
C VAL A 2 27.27 -1.16 14.11
N PHE A 3 26.33 -1.06 13.18
CA PHE A 3 26.00 -2.17 12.29
C PHE A 3 27.23 -2.39 11.40
N ASP A 4 28.07 -3.36 11.75
CA ASP A 4 29.07 -3.89 10.83
C ASP A 4 28.31 -4.40 9.60
N ARG A 5 28.38 -3.62 8.52
CA ARG A 5 27.89 -4.05 7.21
C ARG A 5 28.63 -5.34 6.87
N PRO A 6 27.97 -6.48 6.61
CA PRO A 6 28.62 -7.55 5.88
C PRO A 6 29.14 -6.96 4.56
N PRO A 7 30.33 -7.37 4.09
CA PRO A 7 30.98 -6.70 2.98
C PRO A 7 30.05 -6.65 1.77
N GLN A 8 29.76 -5.44 1.28
CA GLN A 8 28.99 -5.19 0.05
C GLN A 8 29.61 -5.83 -1.20
N VAL A 9 30.79 -6.44 -1.09
CA VAL A 9 31.45 -7.18 -2.16
C VAL A 9 31.56 -8.63 -1.70
N ASN A 10 30.60 -9.45 -2.10
CA ASN A 10 30.71 -10.90 -2.00
C ASN A 10 31.35 -11.45 -3.29
N ALA A 11 31.93 -12.65 -3.22
CA ALA A 11 32.57 -13.31 -4.36
C ALA A 11 31.58 -13.48 -5.54
N LEU A 12 30.30 -13.70 -5.23
CA LEU A 12 29.22 -13.81 -6.21
C LEU A 12 29.02 -12.52 -7.00
N ARG A 13 29.06 -11.34 -6.37
CA ARG A 13 28.95 -10.05 -7.06
C ARG A 13 30.06 -9.88 -8.09
N SER A 14 31.30 -10.21 -7.70
CA SER A 14 32.46 -10.13 -8.58
C SER A 14 32.34 -11.13 -9.74
N PHE A 15 31.91 -12.36 -9.44
CA PHE A 15 31.64 -13.39 -10.44
C PHE A 15 30.55 -12.96 -11.42
N MET A 16 29.41 -12.47 -10.93
CA MET A 16 28.29 -12.01 -11.76
C MET A 16 28.71 -10.86 -12.68
N ARG A 17 29.49 -9.89 -12.18
CA ARG A 17 30.03 -8.80 -13.02
C ARG A 17 30.97 -9.33 -14.11
N ALA A 18 31.83 -10.29 -13.77
CA ALA A 18 32.73 -10.92 -14.74
C ALA A 18 31.92 -11.68 -15.81
N VAL A 19 30.92 -12.46 -15.41
CA VAL A 19 30.02 -13.18 -16.32
C VAL A 19 29.27 -12.22 -17.24
N SER A 20 28.72 -11.13 -16.70
CA SER A 20 28.04 -10.09 -17.49
C SER A 20 28.95 -9.38 -18.49
N SER A 21 30.28 -9.41 -18.29
CA SER A 21 31.25 -8.82 -19.22
C SER A 21 31.66 -9.72 -20.39
N VAL A 22 31.29 -11.01 -20.36
CA VAL A 22 31.58 -11.97 -21.44
C VAL A 22 30.67 -11.71 -22.64
N ASP A 23 31.24 -11.78 -23.85
CA ASP A 23 30.51 -11.67 -25.12
C ASP A 23 30.84 -12.87 -26.05
N PRO A 24 29.87 -13.68 -26.47
CA PRO A 24 28.45 -13.61 -26.11
C PRO A 24 28.22 -13.97 -24.63
N VAL A 25 27.22 -13.33 -24.02
CA VAL A 25 26.88 -13.58 -22.61
C VAL A 25 26.39 -15.02 -22.43
N PRO A 26 26.86 -15.77 -21.41
CA PRO A 26 26.42 -17.15 -21.23
C PRO A 26 24.94 -17.21 -20.81
N LEU A 27 24.23 -18.22 -21.33
CA LEU A 27 22.86 -18.53 -20.94
C LEU A 27 22.88 -19.31 -19.61
N LEU A 28 22.31 -18.69 -18.57
CA LEU A 28 22.19 -19.24 -17.22
C LEU A 28 20.71 -19.38 -16.88
N ASP A 29 20.40 -20.33 -16.00
CA ASP A 29 19.03 -20.56 -15.55
C ASP A 29 18.45 -19.32 -14.85
N SER A 30 17.31 -18.82 -15.33
CA SER A 30 16.74 -17.56 -14.84
C SER A 30 16.22 -17.66 -13.41
N THR A 31 15.70 -18.83 -13.01
CA THR A 31 15.27 -19.11 -11.64
C THR A 31 16.44 -19.10 -10.65
N LEU A 32 17.56 -19.71 -11.02
CA LEU A 32 18.80 -19.65 -10.23
C LEU A 32 19.28 -18.20 -10.07
N LEU A 33 19.28 -17.44 -11.16
CA LEU A 33 19.71 -16.04 -11.13
C LEU A 33 18.87 -15.19 -10.18
N VAL A 34 17.54 -15.33 -10.19
CA VAL A 34 16.64 -14.62 -9.27
C VAL A 34 16.89 -15.05 -7.82
N SER A 35 17.07 -16.35 -7.54
CA SER A 35 17.36 -16.83 -6.19
C SER A 35 18.69 -16.30 -5.65
N VAL A 36 19.72 -16.21 -6.51
CA VAL A 36 21.01 -15.61 -6.15
C VAL A 36 20.88 -14.09 -5.92
N ALA A 37 20.06 -13.40 -6.72
CA ALA A 37 19.79 -11.98 -6.51
C ALA A 37 19.16 -11.73 -5.13
N ASP A 38 18.15 -12.53 -4.78
CA ASP A 38 17.41 -12.44 -3.52
C ASP A 38 18.29 -12.74 -2.30
N GLY A 39 19.01 -13.86 -2.32
CA GLY A 39 19.83 -14.27 -1.17
C GLY A 39 21.06 -13.40 -0.91
N TYR A 40 21.56 -12.69 -1.91
CA TYR A 40 22.85 -11.96 -1.83
C TYR A 40 22.78 -10.47 -2.18
N GLY A 41 21.59 -9.93 -2.46
CA GLY A 41 21.40 -8.53 -2.83
C GLY A 41 22.12 -8.16 -4.13
N LEU A 42 21.97 -9.00 -5.17
CA LEU A 42 22.64 -8.85 -6.47
C LEU A 42 21.67 -8.45 -7.60
N TRP A 43 20.59 -7.76 -7.25
CA TRP A 43 19.50 -7.41 -8.16
C TRP A 43 19.95 -6.68 -9.42
N HIS A 44 20.86 -5.71 -9.33
CA HIS A 44 21.32 -4.97 -10.51
C HIS A 44 22.24 -5.80 -11.39
N GLU A 45 23.19 -6.55 -10.80
CA GLU A 45 24.08 -7.44 -11.56
C GLU A 45 23.29 -8.53 -12.31
N VAL A 46 22.29 -9.11 -11.65
CA VAL A 46 21.40 -10.12 -12.25
C VAL A 46 20.49 -9.50 -13.30
N LEU A 47 19.91 -8.32 -13.05
CA LEU A 47 19.08 -7.62 -14.03
C LEU A 47 19.86 -7.30 -15.30
N GLU A 48 21.11 -6.84 -15.20
CA GLU A 48 21.97 -6.58 -16.35
C GLU A 48 22.20 -7.86 -17.17
N LEU A 49 22.54 -8.96 -16.50
CA LEU A 49 22.75 -10.25 -17.13
C LEU A 49 21.49 -10.75 -17.86
N LEU A 50 20.35 -10.74 -17.18
CA LEU A 50 19.07 -11.17 -17.75
C LEU A 50 18.67 -10.31 -18.96
N CYS A 51 18.88 -8.99 -18.90
CA CYS A 51 18.63 -8.10 -20.05
C CYS A 51 19.52 -8.44 -21.25
N LYS A 52 20.79 -8.82 -21.03
CA LYS A 52 21.69 -9.26 -22.11
C LYS A 52 21.26 -10.60 -22.69
N GLN A 53 20.89 -11.57 -21.84
CA GLN A 53 20.35 -12.86 -22.27
C GLN A 53 19.05 -12.69 -23.08
N GLU A 54 18.16 -11.79 -22.66
CA GLU A 54 16.91 -11.47 -23.37
C GLU A 54 17.19 -11.01 -24.80
N ARG A 55 18.10 -10.05 -24.98
CA ARG A 55 18.47 -9.54 -26.33
C ARG A 55 19.10 -10.61 -27.21
N LEU A 56 19.97 -11.45 -26.65
CA LEU A 56 20.55 -12.57 -27.40
C LEU A 56 19.47 -13.55 -27.85
N LEU A 57 18.52 -13.88 -26.96
CA LEU A 57 17.42 -14.79 -27.26
C LEU A 57 16.44 -14.22 -28.29
N GLU A 58 16.16 -12.92 -28.25
CA GLU A 58 15.35 -12.24 -29.26
C GLU A 58 15.98 -12.28 -30.67
N ALA A 59 17.31 -12.30 -30.74
CA ALA A 59 18.05 -12.42 -32.01
C ALA A 59 18.15 -13.87 -32.52
N MET A 60 17.89 -14.86 -31.66
CA MET A 60 17.89 -16.29 -32.02
C MET A 60 16.51 -16.73 -32.57
N ASP A 61 16.48 -17.84 -33.31
CA ASP A 61 15.26 -18.36 -33.96
C ASP A 61 14.15 -18.75 -32.95
N LYS A 62 12.90 -18.85 -33.41
CA LYS A 62 11.69 -19.00 -32.57
C LYS A 62 11.65 -20.24 -31.67
N SER A 63 12.56 -21.19 -31.83
CA SER A 63 12.64 -22.41 -31.01
C SER A 63 12.92 -22.13 -29.53
N CYS A 64 13.48 -20.96 -29.19
CA CYS A 64 13.78 -20.55 -27.81
C CYS A 64 12.64 -19.82 -27.07
N GLY A 65 11.43 -19.75 -27.64
CA GLY A 65 10.34 -18.91 -27.12
C GLY A 65 9.98 -19.12 -25.64
N LYS A 66 9.97 -20.37 -25.15
CA LYS A 66 9.69 -20.66 -23.74
C LYS A 66 10.76 -20.08 -22.81
N TYR A 67 12.04 -20.31 -23.15
CA TYR A 67 13.16 -19.82 -22.35
C TYR A 67 13.25 -18.29 -22.37
N LEU A 68 12.93 -17.65 -23.50
CA LEU A 68 12.81 -16.19 -23.59
C LEU A 68 11.74 -15.65 -22.62
N GLU A 69 10.57 -16.28 -22.53
CA GLU A 69 9.53 -15.88 -21.58
C GLU A 69 9.95 -16.10 -20.11
N ASP A 70 10.73 -17.14 -19.83
CA ASP A 70 11.30 -17.38 -18.50
C ASP A 70 12.32 -16.30 -18.10
N VAL A 71 13.15 -15.84 -19.04
CA VAL A 71 14.05 -14.69 -18.82
C VAL A 71 13.26 -13.41 -18.63
N ARG A 72 12.25 -13.13 -19.47
CA ARG A 72 11.41 -11.94 -19.35
C ARG A 72 10.65 -11.89 -18.02
N ARG A 73 10.17 -13.05 -17.53
CA ARG A 73 9.56 -13.16 -16.19
C ARG A 73 10.57 -12.82 -15.10
N ALA A 74 11.79 -13.32 -15.19
CA ALA A 74 12.85 -13.02 -14.23
C ALA A 74 13.25 -11.53 -14.24
N VAL A 75 13.31 -10.88 -15.41
CA VAL A 75 13.53 -9.42 -15.52
C VAL A 75 12.43 -8.65 -14.80
N ARG A 76 11.16 -8.98 -15.06
CA ARG A 76 10.01 -8.33 -14.38
C ARG A 76 10.05 -8.54 -12.87
N GLN A 77 10.47 -9.72 -12.41
CA GLN A 77 10.63 -10.00 -10.99
C GLN A 77 11.75 -9.14 -10.37
N CYS A 78 12.91 -9.00 -11.02
CA CYS A 78 13.97 -8.11 -10.55
C CYS A 78 13.51 -6.65 -10.47
N LEU A 79 12.80 -6.17 -11.49
CA LEU A 79 12.25 -4.80 -11.48
C LEU A 79 11.19 -4.61 -10.37
N LYS A 80 10.40 -5.64 -10.07
CA LYS A 80 9.46 -5.63 -8.94
C LYS A 80 10.19 -5.50 -7.61
N GLU A 81 11.20 -6.34 -7.35
CA GLU A 81 11.95 -6.33 -6.09
C GLU A 81 12.80 -5.06 -5.91
N LEU A 82 13.13 -4.37 -7.01
CA LEU A 82 13.78 -3.06 -6.98
C LEU A 82 12.80 -1.90 -6.73
N GLY A 83 11.48 -2.13 -6.80
CA GLY A 83 10.45 -1.09 -6.68
C GLY A 83 10.20 -0.29 -7.96
N GLU A 84 10.73 -0.74 -9.11
CA GLU A 84 10.69 -0.01 -10.38
C GLU A 84 9.37 -0.24 -11.15
N LYS A 85 8.24 0.24 -10.60
CA LYS A 85 6.88 0.01 -11.15
C LYS A 85 6.79 0.38 -12.64
N ASN A 86 7.21 1.59 -13.01
CA ASN A 86 7.04 2.09 -14.38
C ASN A 86 7.90 1.33 -15.40
N LEU A 87 9.15 0.99 -15.04
CA LEU A 87 10.01 0.19 -15.90
C LEU A 87 9.46 -1.24 -16.04
N ARG A 88 8.95 -1.82 -14.94
CA ARG A 88 8.31 -3.15 -14.98
C ARG A 88 7.12 -3.17 -15.93
N LEU A 89 6.26 -2.15 -15.88
CA LEU A 89 5.09 -2.02 -16.75
C LEU A 89 5.46 -1.79 -18.22
N ALA A 90 6.41 -0.88 -18.47
CA ALA A 90 6.93 -0.64 -19.82
C ALA A 90 7.61 -1.88 -20.42
N PHE A 91 8.29 -2.68 -19.59
CA PHE A 91 8.86 -3.94 -20.03
C PHE A 91 7.78 -5.00 -20.26
N ALA A 92 6.77 -5.07 -19.38
CA ALA A 92 5.63 -5.98 -19.52
C ALA A 92 4.83 -5.72 -20.80
N SER A 93 4.68 -4.45 -21.22
CA SER A 93 3.96 -4.11 -22.45
C SER A 93 4.60 -4.72 -23.70
N ARG A 94 5.92 -4.95 -23.72
CA ARG A 94 6.60 -5.66 -24.84
C ARG A 94 6.10 -7.09 -25.04
N SER A 95 5.55 -7.72 -24.00
CA SER A 95 4.94 -9.05 -24.04
C SER A 95 3.43 -9.01 -24.36
N CYS A 96 2.83 -7.81 -24.46
CA CYS A 96 1.42 -7.61 -24.80
C CYS A 96 1.22 -7.54 -26.32
N GLN A 97 0.17 -8.19 -26.82
CA GLN A 97 -0.20 -8.22 -28.23
C GLN A 97 -1.26 -7.17 -28.56
N LEU A 98 -2.16 -6.87 -27.61
CA LEU A 98 -3.28 -5.97 -27.84
C LEU A 98 -2.90 -4.51 -27.69
N ARG A 99 -3.25 -3.69 -28.69
CA ARG A 99 -2.98 -2.24 -28.67
C ARG A 99 -3.67 -1.56 -27.48
N GLU A 100 -4.83 -2.06 -27.11
CA GLU A 100 -5.64 -1.61 -25.98
C GLU A 100 -4.92 -1.87 -24.64
N SER A 101 -4.15 -2.97 -24.53
CA SER A 101 -3.28 -3.21 -23.36
C SER A 101 -2.19 -2.15 -23.25
N HIS A 102 -1.52 -1.83 -24.36
CA HIS A 102 -0.52 -0.76 -24.38
C HIS A 102 -1.12 0.59 -23.94
N TRP A 103 -2.36 0.87 -24.35
CA TRP A 103 -3.08 2.08 -23.93
C TRP A 103 -3.36 2.10 -22.42
N ALA A 104 -3.95 1.04 -21.86
CA ALA A 104 -4.25 0.95 -20.42
C ALA A 104 -2.99 1.03 -19.56
N ILE A 105 -1.90 0.37 -19.98
CA ILE A 105 -0.58 0.43 -19.32
C ILE A 105 0.00 1.84 -19.40
N SER A 106 -0.15 2.54 -20.52
CA SER A 106 0.35 3.91 -20.67
C SER A 106 -0.36 4.86 -19.70
N LEU A 107 -1.69 4.71 -19.52
CA LEU A 107 -2.46 5.47 -18.53
C LEU A 107 -1.98 5.19 -17.10
N ASP A 108 -1.68 3.93 -16.76
CA ASP A 108 -1.14 3.52 -15.45
C ASP A 108 0.21 4.20 -15.17
N ILE A 109 1.14 4.15 -16.14
CA ILE A 109 2.46 4.78 -16.03
C ILE A 109 2.35 6.31 -15.84
N GLN A 110 1.34 6.95 -16.43
CA GLN A 110 1.08 8.38 -16.25
C GLN A 110 0.34 8.71 -14.95
N GLY A 111 -0.05 7.72 -14.13
CA GLY A 111 -0.80 7.93 -12.90
C GLY A 111 -2.28 8.28 -13.12
N MET A 112 -2.82 8.03 -14.31
CA MET A 112 -4.25 8.24 -14.62
C MET A 112 -5.08 7.07 -14.10
N VAL A 113 -5.17 6.94 -12.77
CA VAL A 113 -5.72 5.75 -12.07
C VAL A 113 -7.10 5.35 -12.58
N LYS A 114 -8.06 6.29 -12.60
CA LYS A 114 -9.45 6.01 -13.02
C LYS A 114 -9.55 5.56 -14.48
N ASP A 115 -8.85 6.26 -15.37
CA ASP A 115 -8.88 5.95 -16.80
C ASP A 115 -8.20 4.60 -17.09
N SER A 116 -7.16 4.27 -16.31
CA SER A 116 -6.47 2.98 -16.40
C SER A 116 -7.36 1.82 -15.91
N ILE A 117 -8.06 1.97 -14.77
CA ILE A 117 -9.06 1.01 -14.29
C ILE A 117 -10.11 0.74 -15.37
N ALA A 118 -10.74 1.80 -15.91
CA ALA A 118 -11.73 1.68 -16.98
C ALA A 118 -11.12 1.09 -18.27
N GLY A 119 -9.83 1.25 -18.51
CA GLY A 119 -9.09 0.61 -19.59
C GLY A 119 -9.00 -0.91 -19.41
N TYR A 120 -8.58 -1.36 -18.22
CA TYR A 120 -8.48 -2.79 -17.90
C TYR A 120 -9.85 -3.47 -17.84
N GLU A 121 -10.88 -2.82 -17.30
CA GLU A 121 -12.25 -3.37 -17.29
C GLU A 121 -12.77 -3.60 -18.71
N ARG A 122 -12.56 -2.64 -19.63
CA ARG A 122 -12.91 -2.80 -21.05
C ARG A 122 -12.16 -3.93 -21.73
N LEU A 123 -10.91 -4.19 -21.34
CA LEU A 123 -10.11 -5.29 -21.87
C LEU A 123 -10.65 -6.65 -21.43
N VAL A 124 -11.01 -6.80 -20.16
CA VAL A 124 -11.65 -8.01 -19.62
C VAL A 124 -13.00 -8.26 -20.30
N ASP A 125 -13.84 -7.24 -20.39
CA ASP A 125 -15.13 -7.27 -21.10
C ASP A 125 -15.00 -7.73 -22.56
N LEU A 126 -13.95 -7.26 -23.25
CA LEU A 126 -13.68 -7.63 -24.64
C LEU A 126 -13.25 -9.09 -24.75
N ALA A 127 -12.39 -9.56 -23.84
CA ALA A 127 -11.91 -10.93 -23.81
C ALA A 127 -13.04 -11.93 -23.51
N GLU A 128 -14.00 -11.57 -22.67
CA GLU A 128 -15.18 -12.39 -22.39
C GLU A 128 -16.16 -12.48 -23.56
N LYS A 129 -16.33 -11.39 -24.31
CA LYS A 129 -17.27 -11.31 -25.44
C LYS A 129 -16.73 -11.94 -26.72
N SER A 130 -15.42 -12.14 -26.83
CA SER A 130 -14.80 -12.69 -28.04
C SER A 130 -14.90 -14.21 -28.12
N GLU A 131 -15.45 -14.73 -29.22
CA GLU A 131 -15.52 -16.19 -29.49
C GLU A 131 -14.15 -16.83 -29.77
N HIS A 132 -13.13 -16.02 -30.08
CA HIS A 132 -11.75 -16.45 -30.28
C HIS A 132 -10.88 -15.87 -29.17
N GLN A 133 -9.80 -16.56 -28.78
CA GLN A 133 -8.90 -16.07 -27.73
C GLN A 133 -8.14 -14.81 -28.19
N VAL A 134 -8.61 -13.65 -27.75
CA VAL A 134 -8.06 -12.33 -28.11
C VAL A 134 -6.80 -12.00 -27.30
N ALA A 135 -6.70 -12.49 -26.06
CA ALA A 135 -5.60 -12.20 -25.14
C ALA A 135 -4.86 -13.47 -24.70
N ASN A 136 -3.54 -13.36 -24.52
CA ASN A 136 -2.75 -14.45 -23.95
C ASN A 136 -2.86 -14.47 -22.41
N GLU A 137 -2.48 -15.59 -21.79
CA GLU A 137 -2.54 -15.79 -20.32
C GLU A 137 -1.73 -14.71 -19.57
N PHE A 138 -0.61 -14.26 -20.14
CA PHE A 138 0.21 -13.22 -19.56
C PHE A 138 -0.51 -11.87 -19.49
N GLU A 139 -1.19 -11.47 -20.57
CA GLU A 139 -1.97 -10.23 -20.64
C GLU A 139 -3.12 -10.25 -19.63
N MET A 140 -3.89 -11.33 -19.58
CA MET A 140 -4.98 -11.48 -18.61
C MET A 140 -4.46 -11.32 -17.17
N SER A 141 -3.39 -12.04 -16.84
CA SER A 141 -2.75 -11.92 -15.51
C SER A 141 -2.21 -10.53 -15.23
N LEU A 142 -1.63 -9.85 -16.23
CA LEU A 142 -1.15 -8.47 -16.08
C LEU A 142 -2.30 -7.51 -15.78
N TRP A 143 -3.42 -7.62 -16.51
CA TRP A 143 -4.59 -6.77 -16.33
C TRP A 143 -5.21 -6.95 -14.96
N GLU A 144 -5.45 -8.19 -14.54
CA GLU A 144 -5.99 -8.50 -13.21
C GLU A 144 -5.11 -7.93 -12.10
N ASN A 145 -3.78 -8.14 -12.19
CA ASN A 145 -2.84 -7.64 -11.21
C ASN A 145 -2.81 -6.10 -11.16
N GLN A 146 -2.79 -5.41 -12.30
CA GLN A 146 -2.75 -3.94 -12.31
C GLN A 146 -4.10 -3.34 -11.90
N TRP A 147 -5.21 -3.89 -12.37
CA TRP A 147 -6.54 -3.47 -11.94
C TRP A 147 -6.67 -3.58 -10.43
N MET A 148 -6.22 -4.69 -9.81
CA MET A 148 -6.28 -4.87 -8.37
C MET A 148 -5.43 -3.81 -7.63
N LEU A 149 -4.21 -3.52 -8.07
CA LEU A 149 -3.37 -2.46 -7.49
C LEU A 149 -4.03 -1.08 -7.59
N LEU A 150 -4.64 -0.77 -8.73
CA LEU A 150 -5.35 0.50 -8.93
C LEU A 150 -6.63 0.59 -8.08
N GLN A 151 -7.32 -0.51 -7.83
CA GLN A 151 -8.45 -0.55 -6.89
C GLN A 151 -8.00 -0.26 -5.44
N ARG A 152 -6.79 -0.69 -5.05
CA ARG A 152 -6.18 -0.31 -3.76
C ARG A 152 -5.88 1.19 -3.70
N GLU A 153 -5.35 1.79 -4.77
CA GLU A 153 -5.16 3.25 -4.86
C GLU A 153 -6.48 4.03 -4.79
N MET A 154 -7.56 3.46 -5.30
CA MET A 154 -8.91 4.02 -5.19
C MET A 154 -9.58 3.74 -3.82
N SER A 155 -8.85 3.13 -2.87
CA SER A 155 -9.37 2.73 -1.55
C SER A 155 -10.68 1.93 -1.62
N GLN A 156 -10.87 1.12 -2.68
CA GLN A 156 -12.09 0.33 -2.90
C GLN A 156 -12.04 -1.01 -2.15
N LEU A 157 -11.96 -0.94 -0.82
CA LEU A 157 -11.76 -2.10 0.05
C LEU A 157 -12.74 -3.25 -0.22
N LYS A 158 -14.02 -2.93 -0.47
CA LYS A 158 -15.05 -3.95 -0.75
C LYS A 158 -14.77 -4.72 -2.05
N VAL A 159 -14.40 -4.02 -3.12
CA VAL A 159 -14.06 -4.62 -4.41
C VAL A 159 -12.83 -5.51 -4.26
N VAL A 160 -11.82 -5.04 -3.53
CA VAL A 160 -10.59 -5.79 -3.25
C VAL A 160 -10.89 -7.04 -2.42
N GLU A 161 -11.77 -6.96 -1.42
CA GLU A 161 -12.17 -8.10 -0.58
C GLU A 161 -12.94 -9.17 -1.38
N GLU A 162 -13.86 -8.75 -2.24
CA GLU A 162 -14.59 -9.67 -3.13
C GLU A 162 -13.66 -10.40 -4.10
N PHE A 163 -12.69 -9.68 -4.69
CA PHE A 163 -11.66 -10.27 -5.53
C PHE A 163 -10.75 -11.23 -4.76
N ALA A 164 -10.36 -10.87 -3.53
CA ALA A 164 -9.51 -11.73 -2.68
C ALA A 164 -10.20 -13.06 -2.37
N LYS A 165 -11.51 -13.01 -2.08
CA LYS A 165 -12.33 -14.19 -1.80
C LYS A 165 -12.52 -15.07 -3.05
N SER A 166 -12.76 -14.47 -4.21
CA SER A 166 -12.96 -15.23 -5.46
C SER A 166 -11.69 -15.92 -5.95
N THR A 167 -10.53 -15.29 -5.74
CA THR A 167 -9.21 -15.83 -6.12
C THR A 167 -8.57 -16.73 -5.06
N GLY A 168 -9.09 -16.73 -3.82
CA GLY A 168 -8.49 -17.44 -2.69
C GLY A 168 -7.14 -16.85 -2.26
N ASN A 169 -6.92 -15.56 -2.49
CA ASN A 169 -5.67 -14.89 -2.15
C ASN A 169 -5.62 -14.55 -0.64
N ASN A 170 -5.03 -15.44 0.14
CA ASN A 170 -4.94 -15.30 1.60
C ASN A 170 -4.24 -14.01 2.07
N HIS A 171 -3.26 -13.50 1.32
CA HIS A 171 -2.57 -12.25 1.68
C HIS A 171 -3.46 -11.04 1.51
N LEU A 172 -4.21 -10.99 0.41
CA LEU A 172 -5.15 -9.91 0.16
C LEU A 172 -6.35 -9.99 1.12
N MET A 173 -6.83 -11.20 1.43
CA MET A 173 -7.85 -11.41 2.45
C MET A 173 -7.38 -10.95 3.83
N LEU A 174 -6.11 -11.19 4.18
CA LEU A 174 -5.50 -10.72 5.42
C LEU A 174 -5.43 -9.18 5.46
N GLU A 175 -5.05 -8.53 4.36
CA GLU A 175 -5.08 -7.08 4.23
C GLU A 175 -6.50 -6.52 4.43
N CYS A 176 -7.49 -7.08 3.75
CA CYS A 176 -8.86 -6.63 3.88
C CYS A 176 -9.42 -6.86 5.29
N ALA A 177 -9.04 -7.97 5.94
CA ALA A 177 -9.54 -8.31 7.27
C ALA A 177 -9.12 -7.29 8.33
N TRP A 178 -7.87 -6.82 8.32
CA TRP A 178 -7.44 -5.81 9.30
C TRP A 178 -8.06 -4.44 9.02
N LYS A 179 -8.17 -4.01 7.75
CA LYS A 179 -8.80 -2.74 7.35
C LYS A 179 -10.30 -2.69 7.67
N SER A 180 -10.99 -3.83 7.60
CA SER A 180 -12.42 -3.96 7.95
C SER A 180 -12.68 -4.26 9.43
N GLN A 181 -11.64 -4.29 10.28
CA GLN A 181 -11.73 -4.71 11.70
C GLN A 181 -12.30 -6.12 11.91
N SER A 182 -12.16 -7.01 10.92
CA SER A 182 -12.58 -8.41 10.97
C SER A 182 -11.51 -9.27 11.66
N TRP A 183 -11.22 -8.97 12.94
CA TRP A 183 -10.11 -9.58 13.70
C TRP A 183 -10.15 -11.11 13.78
N GLU A 184 -11.35 -11.69 13.87
CA GLU A 184 -11.52 -13.15 13.89
C GLU A 184 -11.13 -13.78 12.54
N SER A 185 -11.54 -13.16 11.43
CA SER A 185 -11.14 -13.60 10.10
C SER A 185 -9.63 -13.46 9.91
N MET A 186 -9.05 -12.35 10.37
CA MET A 186 -7.61 -12.10 10.34
C MET A 186 -6.82 -13.18 11.10
N LYS A 187 -7.29 -13.56 12.29
CA LYS A 187 -6.68 -14.62 13.10
C LYS A 187 -6.70 -15.98 12.38
N GLN A 188 -7.80 -16.31 11.73
CA GLN A 188 -7.92 -17.53 10.92
C GLN A 188 -6.96 -17.49 9.72
N MET A 189 -6.84 -16.35 9.04
CA MET A 189 -5.93 -16.17 7.91
C MET A 189 -4.46 -16.28 8.32
N CYS A 190 -4.08 -15.75 9.49
CA CYS A 190 -2.71 -15.88 10.02
C CYS A 190 -2.29 -17.34 10.26
N ALA A 191 -3.25 -18.25 10.50
CA ALA A 191 -2.97 -19.67 10.69
C ALA A 191 -2.86 -20.47 9.37
N THR A 192 -3.13 -19.84 8.22
CA THR A 192 -3.05 -20.54 6.92
C THR A 192 -1.59 -20.84 6.55
N PRO A 193 -1.30 -22.01 5.93
CA PRO A 193 0.07 -22.38 5.56
C PRO A 193 0.79 -21.35 4.67
N SER A 194 0.06 -20.64 3.80
CA SER A 194 0.64 -19.61 2.93
C SER A 194 1.15 -18.39 3.72
N VAL A 195 0.39 -17.92 4.71
CA VAL A 195 0.77 -16.77 5.53
C VAL A 195 1.90 -17.16 6.49
N VAL A 196 1.81 -18.35 7.10
CA VAL A 196 2.88 -18.90 7.96
C VAL A 196 4.18 -19.04 7.17
N GLY A 197 4.15 -19.64 5.98
CA GLY A 197 5.33 -19.77 5.13
C GLY A 197 5.92 -18.40 4.74
N SER A 198 5.08 -17.38 4.57
CA SER A 198 5.55 -16.02 4.25
C SER A 198 6.23 -15.33 5.43
N ILE A 199 5.74 -15.57 6.65
CA ILE A 199 6.40 -15.13 7.88
C ILE A 199 7.77 -15.82 8.02
N GLU A 200 7.84 -17.13 7.77
CA GLU A 200 9.09 -17.90 7.79
C GLU A 200 10.08 -17.42 6.72
N ASN A 201 9.58 -16.99 5.55
CA ASN A 201 10.35 -16.34 4.48
C ASN A 201 10.69 -14.86 4.78
N GLY A 202 10.40 -14.39 5.99
CA GLY A 202 10.79 -13.07 6.47
C GLY A 202 10.00 -11.90 5.86
N GLU A 203 8.72 -12.11 5.52
CA GLU A 203 7.83 -11.03 5.07
C GLU A 203 7.35 -10.18 6.25
N PRO A 204 7.79 -8.90 6.39
CA PRO A 204 7.45 -8.09 7.56
C PRO A 204 5.96 -7.78 7.66
N MET A 205 5.30 -7.62 6.51
CA MET A 205 3.87 -7.32 6.39
C MET A 205 2.99 -8.41 7.00
N ALA A 206 3.29 -9.68 6.69
CA ALA A 206 2.58 -10.81 7.27
C ALA A 206 2.81 -10.88 8.79
N LYS A 207 4.04 -10.60 9.26
CA LYS A 207 4.35 -10.61 10.70
C LYS A 207 3.68 -9.46 11.47
N MET A 208 3.50 -8.28 10.86
CA MET A 208 2.76 -7.16 11.50
C MET A 208 1.33 -7.54 11.88
N CYS A 209 0.73 -8.52 11.22
CA CYS A 209 -0.60 -9.04 11.56
C CYS A 209 -0.68 -9.60 12.98
N GLU A 210 0.40 -10.21 13.47
CA GLU A 210 0.46 -10.66 14.87
C GLU A 210 0.44 -9.50 15.86
N ILE A 211 1.03 -8.35 15.49
CA ILE A 211 1.03 -7.13 16.33
C ILE A 211 -0.36 -6.50 16.36
N PHE A 212 -1.02 -6.39 15.20
CA PHE A 212 -2.41 -5.91 15.11
C PHE A 212 -3.32 -6.73 16.04
N LEU A 213 -3.24 -8.06 15.97
CA LEU A 213 -4.01 -8.97 16.83
C LEU A 213 -3.63 -8.84 18.31
N ALA A 214 -2.34 -8.71 18.64
CA ALA A 214 -1.92 -8.55 20.04
C ALA A 214 -2.49 -7.27 20.67
N ILE A 215 -2.56 -6.17 19.92
CA ILE A 215 -3.14 -4.91 20.39
C ILE A 215 -4.66 -5.05 20.59
N THR A 216 -5.37 -5.61 19.61
CA THR A 216 -6.83 -5.69 19.62
C THR A 216 -7.37 -6.72 20.61
N GLU A 217 -6.64 -7.81 20.85
CA GLU A 217 -6.93 -8.80 21.90
C GLU A 217 -6.49 -8.36 23.31
N GLY A 218 -5.81 -7.21 23.43
CA GLY A 218 -5.31 -6.70 24.72
C GLY A 218 -4.10 -7.47 25.28
N ARG A 219 -3.40 -8.26 24.46
CA ARG A 219 -2.12 -8.92 24.78
C ARG A 219 -0.95 -7.94 24.67
N LEU A 220 -1.05 -6.83 25.39
CA LEU A 220 -0.15 -5.68 25.25
C LEU A 220 1.30 -5.99 25.66
N SER A 221 1.53 -7.01 26.49
CA SER A 221 2.87 -7.49 26.85
C SER A 221 3.65 -8.06 25.66
N ASP A 222 2.96 -8.56 24.64
CA ASP A 222 3.57 -9.27 23.52
C ASP A 222 4.05 -8.29 22.44
N VAL A 223 3.50 -7.06 22.43
CA VAL A 223 3.69 -6.05 21.38
C VAL A 223 5.16 -5.69 21.19
N GLU A 224 5.92 -5.42 22.25
CA GLU A 224 7.33 -5.03 22.13
C GLU A 224 8.21 -6.16 21.55
N ASN A 225 7.93 -7.42 21.92
CA ASN A 225 8.66 -8.57 21.37
C ASN A 225 8.31 -8.82 19.91
N LEU A 226 7.02 -8.79 19.54
CA LEU A 226 6.57 -8.95 18.16
C LEU A 226 7.05 -7.80 17.26
N HIS A 227 7.06 -6.58 17.78
CA HIS A 227 7.64 -5.42 17.11
C HIS A 227 9.13 -5.62 16.84
N ALA A 228 9.92 -6.06 17.84
CA ALA A 228 11.35 -6.30 17.67
C ALA A 228 11.65 -7.37 16.61
N GLN A 229 10.88 -8.47 16.59
CA GLN A 229 11.00 -9.51 15.57
C GLN A 229 10.69 -8.97 14.17
N THR A 230 9.57 -8.25 14.02
CA THR A 230 9.16 -7.69 12.73
C THR A 230 10.15 -6.62 12.22
N ALA A 231 10.66 -5.78 13.13
CA ALA A 231 11.69 -4.80 12.80
C ALA A 231 12.98 -5.47 12.32
N GLN A 232 13.37 -6.61 12.90
CA GLN A 232 14.52 -7.37 12.43
C GLN A 232 14.30 -7.95 11.02
N LEU A 233 13.10 -8.44 10.70
CA LEU A 233 12.76 -8.88 9.34
C LEU A 233 12.87 -7.73 8.34
N ALA A 234 12.32 -6.56 8.68
CA ALA A 234 12.42 -5.36 7.85
C ALA A 234 13.88 -4.91 7.66
N LEU A 235 14.69 -4.92 8.72
CA LEU A 235 16.12 -4.59 8.64
C LEU A 235 16.91 -5.59 7.80
N ASN A 236 16.59 -6.89 7.88
CA ASN A 236 17.22 -7.90 7.02
C ASN A 236 16.92 -7.61 5.54
N ARG A 237 15.66 -7.28 5.20
CA ARG A 237 15.31 -6.87 3.83
C ARG A 237 16.03 -5.60 3.40
N TRP A 238 16.12 -4.60 4.28
CA TRP A 238 16.89 -3.38 4.03
C TRP A 238 18.34 -3.66 3.63
N GLN A 239 18.98 -4.64 4.28
CA GLN A 239 20.36 -5.02 3.98
C GLN A 239 20.53 -5.74 2.64
N LEU A 240 19.49 -6.43 2.16
CA LEU A 240 19.48 -7.13 0.87
C LEU A 240 19.18 -6.19 -0.32
N LEU A 241 18.67 -5.00 -0.06
CA LEU A 241 18.47 -4.00 -1.11
C LEU A 241 19.81 -3.42 -1.59
N PRO A 242 19.88 -2.93 -2.84
CA PRO A 242 21.00 -2.15 -3.31
C PRO A 242 21.30 -0.96 -2.39
N ALA A 243 22.50 -0.40 -2.45
CA ALA A 243 22.80 0.80 -1.67
C ALA A 243 21.80 1.92 -2.02
N MET A 244 21.34 2.71 -1.04
CA MET A 244 20.42 3.83 -1.28
C MET A 244 20.87 4.80 -2.39
N ALA A 245 22.19 4.98 -2.55
CA ALA A 245 22.76 5.80 -3.63
C ALA A 245 22.52 5.24 -5.04
N ALA A 246 22.13 3.97 -5.16
CA ALA A 246 21.69 3.34 -6.40
C ALA A 246 20.19 3.56 -6.68
N SER A 247 19.52 4.38 -5.86
CA SER A 247 18.17 4.92 -6.10
C SER A 247 17.04 3.90 -6.25
N SER A 248 17.10 2.74 -5.57
CA SER A 248 15.99 1.78 -5.59
C SER A 248 14.78 2.33 -4.81
N PRO A 249 13.60 2.51 -5.47
CA PRO A 249 12.37 2.95 -4.81
C PRO A 249 11.90 2.02 -3.68
N GLN A 250 12.34 0.75 -3.67
CA GLN A 250 11.98 -0.23 -2.64
C GLN A 250 12.34 0.20 -1.21
N HIS A 251 13.32 1.09 -1.03
CA HIS A 251 13.60 1.64 0.30
C HIS A 251 12.45 2.49 0.83
N VAL A 252 11.70 3.18 -0.04
CA VAL A 252 10.54 4.00 0.34
C VAL A 252 9.43 3.11 0.91
N GLU A 253 9.10 2.01 0.24
CA GLU A 253 8.15 1.00 0.73
C GLU A 253 8.54 0.45 2.11
N LEU A 254 9.84 0.23 2.31
CA LEU A 254 10.34 -0.27 3.58
C LEU A 254 10.33 0.82 4.68
N LEU A 255 10.48 2.09 4.33
CA LEU A 255 10.28 3.21 5.25
C LEU A 255 8.80 3.33 5.66
N HIS A 256 7.84 3.12 4.75
CA HIS A 256 6.42 3.03 5.12
C HIS A 256 6.16 1.87 6.09
N THR A 257 6.80 0.72 5.86
CA THR A 257 6.76 -0.42 6.81
C THR A 257 7.29 -0.03 8.19
N PHE A 258 8.43 0.68 8.26
CA PHE A 258 8.96 1.17 9.54
C PHE A 258 8.06 2.21 10.20
N HIS A 259 7.45 3.11 9.43
CA HIS A 259 6.46 4.06 9.95
C HIS A 259 5.29 3.32 10.61
N ARG A 260 4.74 2.30 9.95
CA ARG A 260 3.67 1.47 10.51
C ARG A 260 4.09 0.73 11.77
N LEU A 261 5.32 0.22 11.85
CA LEU A 261 5.85 -0.39 13.07
C LEU A 261 5.91 0.60 14.25
N VAL A 262 6.31 1.85 13.98
CA VAL A 262 6.27 2.93 14.99
C VAL A 262 4.84 3.20 15.46
N GLU A 263 3.88 3.33 14.53
CA GLU A 263 2.47 3.53 14.88
C GLU A 263 1.94 2.36 15.73
N LEU A 264 2.29 1.12 15.40
CA LEU A 264 1.88 -0.08 16.14
C LEU A 264 2.46 -0.14 17.54
N ARG A 265 3.75 0.16 17.69
CA ARG A 265 4.41 0.18 19.00
C ARG A 265 3.82 1.25 19.91
N GLU A 266 3.66 2.47 19.39
CA GLU A 266 3.03 3.58 20.11
C GLU A 266 1.57 3.24 20.47
N SER A 267 0.83 2.60 19.55
CA SER A 267 -0.54 2.13 19.80
C SER A 267 -0.62 1.16 20.99
N GLY A 268 0.31 0.22 21.11
CA GLY A 268 0.41 -0.66 22.27
C GLY A 268 0.59 0.12 23.58
N GLN A 269 1.44 1.14 23.59
CA GLN A 269 1.69 1.99 24.75
C GLN A 269 0.45 2.80 25.15
N ILE A 270 -0.24 3.39 24.17
CA ILE A 270 -1.50 4.11 24.39
C ILE A 270 -2.55 3.19 25.02
N MET A 271 -2.68 1.94 24.55
CA MET A 271 -3.67 1.01 25.10
C MET A 271 -3.36 0.59 26.54
N VAL A 272 -2.07 0.49 26.91
CA VAL A 272 -1.67 0.24 28.30
C VAL A 272 -2.10 1.42 29.18
N GLU A 273 -1.80 2.64 28.74
CA GLU A 273 -2.16 3.87 29.47
C GLU A 273 -3.69 4.02 29.57
N ALA A 274 -4.40 3.82 28.47
CA ALA A 274 -5.86 3.89 28.41
C ALA A 274 -6.52 2.89 29.36
N SER A 275 -6.04 1.64 29.39
CA SER A 275 -6.54 0.61 30.31
C SER A 275 -6.34 1.01 31.77
N ASN A 276 -5.18 1.56 32.12
CA ASN A 276 -4.86 2.01 33.47
C ASN A 276 -5.73 3.19 33.92
N HIS A 277 -5.92 4.18 33.05
CA HIS A 277 -6.77 5.34 33.33
C HIS A 277 -8.25 4.96 33.44
N SER A 278 -8.74 4.08 32.57
CA SER A 278 -10.12 3.58 32.60
C SER A 278 -10.44 2.85 33.90
N LYS A 279 -9.53 1.99 34.40
CA LYS A 279 -9.67 1.32 35.71
C LYS A 279 -9.78 2.30 36.87
N ARG A 280 -9.08 3.44 36.78
CA ARG A 280 -9.09 4.51 37.80
C ARG A 280 -10.20 5.54 37.60
N LYS A 281 -11.04 5.38 36.55
CA LYS A 281 -12.05 6.38 36.16
C LYS A 281 -11.45 7.77 35.96
N THR A 282 -10.30 7.82 35.31
CA THR A 282 -9.60 9.05 34.90
C THR A 282 -9.38 9.02 33.38
N LEU A 283 -8.98 10.15 32.81
CA LEU A 283 -8.65 10.26 31.39
C LEU A 283 -7.13 10.45 31.21
N PRO A 284 -6.51 9.81 30.20
CA PRO A 284 -5.10 10.03 29.87
C PRO A 284 -4.90 11.37 29.13
N ASP A 285 -3.69 11.92 29.19
CA ASP A 285 -3.31 13.09 28.37
C ASP A 285 -2.58 12.63 27.11
N LEU A 286 -3.34 12.50 26.01
CA LEU A 286 -2.82 12.03 24.73
C LEU A 286 -2.36 13.16 23.80
N LYS A 287 -2.42 14.43 24.24
CA LYS A 287 -2.25 15.59 23.34
C LYS A 287 -0.91 15.59 22.62
N ASN A 288 0.18 15.29 23.33
CA ASN A 288 1.52 15.28 22.74
C ASN A 288 1.68 14.18 21.70
N LEU A 289 1.11 13.00 21.97
CA LEU A 289 1.15 11.87 21.04
C LEU A 289 0.31 12.15 19.80
N LEU A 290 -0.92 12.63 19.97
CA LEU A 290 -1.77 13.02 18.85
C LEU A 290 -1.10 14.09 17.98
N THR A 291 -0.45 15.07 18.61
CA THR A 291 0.35 16.09 17.90
C THR A 291 1.50 15.47 17.12
N ALA A 292 2.23 14.50 17.70
CA ALA A 292 3.28 13.78 16.99
C ALA A 292 2.74 12.99 15.78
N TRP A 293 1.59 12.33 15.91
CA TRP A 293 0.91 11.64 14.82
C TRP A 293 0.50 12.63 13.72
N ARG A 294 0.01 13.83 14.06
CA ARG A 294 -0.32 14.86 13.06
C ARG A 294 0.88 15.32 12.23
N HIS A 295 2.08 15.35 12.82
CA HIS A 295 3.29 15.78 12.14
C HIS A 295 4.05 14.65 11.43
N ARG A 296 3.78 13.39 11.79
CA ARG A 296 4.39 12.22 11.17
C ARG A 296 3.40 11.60 10.18
N LEU A 297 3.51 12.04 8.94
CA LEU A 297 2.69 11.62 7.81
C LEU A 297 3.58 11.08 6.68
N PRO A 298 3.03 10.26 5.77
CA PRO A 298 3.62 10.08 4.45
C PRO A 298 3.80 11.42 3.74
N ASN A 299 4.65 11.46 2.72
CA ASN A 299 4.80 12.63 1.88
C ASN A 299 3.56 12.83 1.01
N ASP A 300 3.30 14.09 0.63
CA ASP A 300 2.15 14.44 -0.20
C ASP A 300 2.19 13.79 -1.60
N HIS A 301 3.35 13.26 -2.04
CA HIS A 301 3.51 12.56 -3.32
C HIS A 301 3.56 11.03 -3.19
N ASP A 302 3.48 10.49 -1.97
CA ASP A 302 3.41 9.04 -1.77
C ASP A 302 2.01 8.54 -2.15
N ASP A 303 1.94 7.30 -2.61
CA ASP A 303 0.71 6.64 -3.08
C ASP A 303 -0.42 6.68 -2.03
N ILE A 304 -1.67 6.79 -2.50
CA ILE A 304 -2.85 6.90 -1.64
C ILE A 304 -3.04 5.63 -0.82
N SER A 305 -2.67 4.47 -1.33
CA SER A 305 -2.69 3.23 -0.55
C SER A 305 -1.83 3.31 0.72
N GLY A 306 -0.64 3.91 0.65
CA GLY A 306 0.24 4.10 1.82
C GLY A 306 -0.34 5.09 2.84
N TRP A 307 -1.02 6.14 2.37
CA TRP A 307 -1.80 7.04 3.22
C TRP A 307 -2.96 6.31 3.91
N GLU A 308 -3.72 5.53 3.16
CA GLU A 308 -4.85 4.75 3.67
C GLU A 308 -4.40 3.81 4.80
N GLU A 309 -3.25 3.13 4.64
CA GLU A 309 -2.75 2.20 5.67
C GLU A 309 -2.55 2.86 7.04
N ILE A 310 -1.97 4.07 7.07
CA ILE A 310 -1.74 4.82 8.31
C ILE A 310 -3.07 5.38 8.84
N MET A 311 -3.87 5.99 7.98
CA MET A 311 -5.10 6.68 8.38
C MET A 311 -6.17 5.70 8.88
N GLU A 312 -6.28 4.53 8.26
CA GLU A 312 -7.24 3.50 8.66
C GLU A 312 -6.84 2.89 10.01
N TRP A 313 -5.55 2.60 10.23
CA TRP A 313 -5.07 2.13 11.54
C TRP A 313 -5.33 3.16 12.64
N ARG A 314 -5.06 4.44 12.40
CA ARG A 314 -5.36 5.51 13.37
C ARG A 314 -6.85 5.57 13.68
N SER A 315 -7.70 5.47 12.66
CA SER A 315 -9.16 5.40 12.83
C SER A 315 -9.58 4.26 13.76
N HIS A 316 -9.02 3.06 13.57
CA HIS A 316 -9.26 1.90 14.43
C HIS A 316 -8.83 2.19 15.87
N MET A 317 -7.63 2.74 16.05
CA MET A 317 -7.09 3.08 17.37
C MET A 317 -7.95 4.09 18.10
N PHE A 318 -8.45 5.13 17.42
CA PHE A 318 -9.36 6.10 18.02
C PHE A 318 -10.67 5.46 18.49
N GLY A 319 -11.22 4.53 17.71
CA GLY A 319 -12.37 3.72 18.12
C GLY A 319 -12.08 2.88 19.38
N ALA A 320 -10.93 2.20 19.40
CA ALA A 320 -10.50 1.39 20.53
C ALA A 320 -10.28 2.23 21.80
N ILE A 321 -9.61 3.37 21.70
CA ILE A 321 -9.37 4.30 22.82
C ILE A 321 -10.70 4.79 23.39
N THR A 322 -11.58 5.33 22.55
CA THR A 322 -12.87 5.89 23.02
C THR A 322 -13.77 4.85 23.68
N SER A 323 -13.75 3.60 23.21
CA SER A 323 -14.53 2.51 23.81
C SER A 323 -14.17 2.24 25.29
N ASN A 324 -12.92 2.48 25.69
CA ASN A 324 -12.45 2.34 27.07
C ASN A 324 -13.04 3.40 28.02
N PHE A 325 -13.60 4.48 27.48
CA PHE A 325 -14.04 5.66 28.23
C PHE A 325 -15.51 6.00 27.98
N HIS A 326 -16.34 5.04 27.55
CA HIS A 326 -17.79 5.25 27.28
C HIS A 326 -18.59 5.88 28.43
N TRP A 327 -18.06 5.87 29.65
CA TRP A 327 -18.65 6.49 30.84
C TRP A 327 -18.38 8.01 30.95
N SER A 328 -17.47 8.54 30.13
CA SER A 328 -17.09 9.96 30.10
C SER A 328 -18.03 10.77 29.20
N GLU A 329 -18.08 12.09 29.42
CA GLU A 329 -18.84 13.01 28.56
C GLU A 329 -18.24 13.09 27.15
N ALA A 330 -19.11 13.37 26.16
CA ALA A 330 -18.74 13.43 24.75
C ALA A 330 -17.64 14.47 24.45
N SER A 331 -17.66 15.62 25.14
CA SER A 331 -16.65 16.67 25.00
C SER A 331 -15.25 16.22 25.43
N ALA A 332 -15.17 15.46 26.52
CA ALA A 332 -13.92 14.90 27.01
C ALA A 332 -13.43 13.76 26.11
N LEU A 333 -14.33 12.93 25.58
CA LEU A 333 -13.99 11.89 24.61
C LEU A 333 -13.42 12.45 23.31
N ALA A 334 -13.94 13.59 22.84
CA ALA A 334 -13.45 14.27 21.65
C ALA A 334 -11.97 14.71 21.80
N SER A 335 -11.48 14.92 23.02
CA SER A 335 -10.07 15.27 23.27
C SER A 335 -9.09 14.07 23.19
N LEU A 336 -9.62 12.84 23.14
CA LEU A 336 -8.81 11.62 23.11
C LEU A 336 -8.55 11.08 21.71
N HIS A 337 -9.07 11.73 20.66
CA HIS A 337 -8.93 11.26 19.29
C HIS A 337 -8.90 12.37 18.25
N ASP A 338 -8.32 12.05 17.10
CA ASP A 338 -8.24 12.96 15.94
C ASP A 338 -8.96 12.41 14.70
N ARG A 339 -10.11 11.73 14.89
CA ARG A 339 -10.90 11.16 13.78
C ARG A 339 -11.27 12.20 12.71
N PRO A 340 -11.81 13.40 13.04
CA PRO A 340 -12.13 14.39 12.01
C PRO A 340 -10.88 14.85 11.25
N TRP A 341 -9.81 15.21 11.97
CA TRP A 341 -8.54 15.62 11.38
C TRP A 341 -7.97 14.56 10.43
N THR A 342 -7.98 13.29 10.84
CA THR A 342 -7.48 12.14 10.05
C THR A 342 -8.23 11.99 8.73
N ALA A 343 -9.56 12.02 8.79
CA ALA A 343 -10.39 11.86 7.60
C ALA A 343 -10.33 13.08 6.66
N ILE A 344 -10.26 14.30 7.21
CA ILE A 344 -10.09 15.54 6.45
C ILE A 344 -8.72 15.56 5.76
N ARG A 345 -7.65 15.22 6.49
CA ARG A 345 -6.30 15.19 5.91
C ARG A 345 -6.18 14.15 4.79
N MET A 346 -6.78 12.96 4.97
CA MET A 346 -6.86 11.96 3.90
C MET A 346 -7.59 12.50 2.67
N ALA A 347 -8.68 13.25 2.86
CA ALA A 347 -9.44 13.84 1.76
C ALA A 347 -8.65 14.94 1.03
N GLU A 348 -7.94 15.79 1.75
CA GLU A 348 -7.04 16.79 1.18
C GLU A 348 -5.97 16.16 0.28
N THR A 349 -5.30 15.11 0.78
CA THR A 349 -4.28 14.38 0.01
C THR A 349 -4.89 13.72 -1.22
N ALA A 350 -6.00 12.99 -1.05
CA ALA A 350 -6.70 12.34 -2.16
C ALA A 350 -7.15 13.35 -3.24
N ARG A 351 -7.63 14.52 -2.85
CA ARG A 351 -7.98 15.60 -3.80
C ARG A 351 -6.74 16.11 -4.53
N SER A 352 -5.60 16.26 -3.85
CA SER A 352 -4.36 16.71 -4.49
C SER A 352 -3.83 15.71 -5.54
N HIS A 353 -4.14 14.42 -5.38
CA HIS A 353 -3.86 13.35 -6.36
C HIS A 353 -4.93 13.24 -7.47
N GLY A 354 -5.99 14.06 -7.43
CA GLY A 354 -7.12 13.98 -8.35
C GLY A 354 -8.13 12.85 -8.03
N LEU A 355 -7.93 12.11 -6.93
CA LEU A 355 -8.75 11.00 -6.46
C LEU A 355 -9.90 11.48 -5.57
N ARG A 356 -10.72 12.39 -6.09
CA ARG A 356 -11.82 13.07 -5.36
C ARG A 356 -12.80 12.11 -4.66
N GLU A 357 -13.12 10.99 -5.27
CA GLU A 357 -14.06 10.00 -4.73
C GLU A 357 -13.54 9.37 -3.43
N VAL A 358 -12.23 9.12 -3.34
CA VAL A 358 -11.57 8.63 -2.12
C VAL A 358 -11.72 9.67 -1.01
N GLY A 359 -11.53 10.95 -1.35
CA GLY A 359 -11.74 12.05 -0.40
C GLY A 359 -13.18 12.16 0.10
N LEU A 360 -14.17 12.11 -0.80
CA LEU A 360 -15.59 12.12 -0.41
C LEU A 360 -15.95 10.90 0.46
N ALA A 361 -15.46 9.71 0.10
CA ALA A 361 -15.66 8.49 0.88
C ALA A 361 -15.06 8.63 2.29
N SER A 362 -13.85 9.20 2.43
CA SER A 362 -13.22 9.49 3.72
C SER A 362 -14.08 10.44 4.56
N LEU A 363 -14.53 11.56 3.98
CA LEU A 363 -15.35 12.56 4.69
C LEU A 363 -16.73 12.02 5.09
N SER A 364 -17.28 11.08 4.33
CA SER A 364 -18.57 10.44 4.63
C SER A 364 -18.54 9.63 5.94
N LYS A 365 -17.36 9.09 6.32
CA LYS A 365 -17.15 8.38 7.60
C LYS A 365 -17.38 9.28 8.83
N LEU A 366 -17.39 10.60 8.65
CA LEU A 366 -17.61 11.59 9.72
C LEU A 366 -19.08 12.00 9.88
N THR A 367 -20.05 11.30 9.29
CA THR A 367 -21.46 11.73 9.35
C THR A 367 -22.02 11.68 10.78
N ASP A 368 -21.69 10.64 11.54
CA ASP A 368 -22.15 10.45 12.92
C ASP A 368 -21.09 10.82 13.97
N CYS A 369 -20.00 11.49 13.56
CA CYS A 369 -18.91 11.87 14.45
C CYS A 369 -19.21 13.23 15.10
N ALA A 370 -19.25 13.27 16.43
CA ALA A 370 -19.16 14.55 17.14
C ALA A 370 -17.82 15.21 16.79
N MET A 371 -17.86 16.48 16.40
CA MET A 371 -16.67 17.26 16.01
C MET A 371 -16.81 18.70 16.48
N ASP A 372 -15.67 19.37 16.65
CA ASP A 372 -15.67 20.79 16.99
C ASP A 372 -16.08 21.66 15.77
N VAL A 373 -16.34 22.95 16.01
CA VAL A 373 -16.75 23.88 14.95
C VAL A 373 -15.66 24.08 13.89
N SER A 374 -14.39 23.98 14.28
CA SER A 374 -13.23 24.16 13.38
C SER A 374 -13.10 22.98 12.41
N ASP A 375 -13.25 21.76 12.91
CA ASP A 375 -13.26 20.52 12.15
C ASP A 375 -14.51 20.43 11.28
N ALA A 376 -15.68 20.86 11.78
CA ALA A 376 -16.91 20.95 10.98
C ALA A 376 -16.74 21.90 9.80
N PHE A 377 -16.13 23.07 10.02
CA PHE A 377 -15.79 24.01 8.96
C PHE A 377 -14.78 23.40 7.97
N SER A 378 -13.72 22.77 8.47
CA SER A 378 -12.67 22.18 7.62
C SER A 378 -13.21 21.03 6.77
N LYS A 379 -14.10 20.20 7.32
CA LYS A 379 -14.86 19.18 6.60
C LYS A 379 -15.70 19.81 5.48
N LEU A 380 -16.51 20.82 5.80
CA LEU A 380 -17.34 21.51 4.81
C LEU A 380 -16.50 22.12 3.68
N ARG A 381 -15.42 22.82 4.03
CA ARG A 381 -14.48 23.41 3.08
C ARG A 381 -13.92 22.35 2.15
N GLU A 382 -13.44 21.24 2.68
CA GLU A 382 -12.85 20.18 1.88
C GLU A 382 -13.89 19.46 1.01
N GLN A 383 -15.13 19.28 1.48
CA GLN A 383 -16.23 18.79 0.65
C GLN A 383 -16.49 19.70 -0.55
N ILE A 384 -16.57 21.03 -0.33
CA ILE A 384 -16.77 22.01 -1.39
C ILE A 384 -15.63 21.97 -2.41
N LEU A 385 -14.37 21.96 -1.94
CA LEU A 385 -13.20 21.87 -2.82
C LEU A 385 -13.15 20.56 -3.61
N THR A 386 -13.65 19.47 -3.02
CA THR A 386 -13.72 18.18 -3.72
C THR A 386 -14.76 18.18 -4.82
N TYR A 387 -15.89 18.87 -4.63
CA TYR A 387 -16.91 19.06 -5.67
C TYR A 387 -16.54 20.06 -6.77
N ASP A 388 -15.46 20.83 -6.60
CA ASP A 388 -14.93 21.72 -7.63
C ASP A 388 -14.20 20.92 -8.72
N ASN A 389 -14.99 20.27 -9.56
CA ASN A 389 -14.51 19.57 -10.75
C ASN A 389 -14.86 20.38 -12.01
N PRO A 390 -13.86 20.89 -12.78
CA PRO A 390 -14.12 21.61 -14.02
C PRO A 390 -14.81 20.75 -15.08
N LEU A 391 -14.69 19.43 -15.00
CA LEU A 391 -15.19 18.48 -16.00
C LEU A 391 -16.62 17.98 -15.73
N SER A 392 -17.21 18.27 -14.57
CA SER A 392 -18.52 17.71 -14.16
C SER A 392 -19.45 18.79 -13.58
N ASP A 393 -20.48 19.16 -14.34
CA ASP A 393 -21.54 20.07 -13.89
C ASP A 393 -22.36 19.50 -12.73
N VAL A 394 -22.52 18.16 -12.70
CA VAL A 394 -23.28 17.46 -11.66
C VAL A 394 -22.58 17.61 -10.31
N GLU A 395 -21.26 17.38 -10.25
CA GLU A 395 -20.49 17.53 -9.01
C GLU A 395 -20.51 18.97 -8.50
N ARG A 396 -20.35 19.95 -9.39
CA ARG A 396 -20.48 21.38 -9.03
C ARG A 396 -21.85 21.71 -8.45
N SER A 397 -22.91 21.17 -9.05
CA SER A 397 -24.29 21.38 -8.57
C SER A 397 -24.49 20.78 -7.18
N CYS A 398 -23.90 19.60 -6.90
CA CYS A 398 -23.88 19.00 -5.56
C CYS A 398 -23.17 19.90 -4.55
N GLY A 399 -22.00 20.45 -4.91
CA GLY A 399 -21.26 21.40 -4.07
C GLY A 399 -22.08 22.67 -3.76
N LEU A 400 -22.77 23.23 -4.75
CA LEU A 400 -23.63 24.40 -4.55
C LEU A 400 -24.81 24.08 -3.61
N ASN A 401 -25.45 22.93 -3.80
CA ASN A 401 -26.53 22.48 -2.92
C ASN A 401 -26.05 22.27 -1.48
N LEU A 402 -24.84 21.75 -1.29
CA LEU A 402 -24.23 21.60 0.03
C LEU A 402 -24.08 22.96 0.72
N VAL A 403 -23.56 23.97 0.02
CA VAL A 403 -23.44 25.34 0.58
C VAL A 403 -24.81 25.91 0.94
N ASN A 404 -25.79 25.79 0.03
CA ASN A 404 -27.13 26.35 0.22
C ASN A 404 -27.92 25.71 1.37
N THR A 405 -27.63 24.43 1.68
CA THR A 405 -28.32 23.68 2.75
C THR A 405 -27.59 23.74 4.09
N THR A 406 -26.33 24.20 4.11
CA THR A 406 -25.54 24.29 5.33
C THR A 406 -25.92 25.51 6.15
N ASN A 407 -26.22 25.30 7.43
CA ASN A 407 -26.46 26.40 8.36
C ASN A 407 -25.13 27.08 8.73
N LEU A 408 -24.83 28.19 8.06
CA LEU A 408 -23.62 28.97 8.30
C LEU A 408 -23.62 29.72 9.65
N GLY A 409 -24.72 29.72 10.40
CA GLY A 409 -24.86 30.46 11.66
C GLY A 409 -23.82 30.09 12.72
N PHE A 410 -23.29 28.87 12.69
CA PHE A 410 -22.28 28.36 13.61
C PHE A 410 -20.85 28.83 13.29
N PHE A 411 -20.62 29.44 12.13
CA PHE A 411 -19.31 29.86 11.66
C PHE A 411 -19.04 31.35 11.90
N ASP A 412 -17.76 31.71 12.02
CA ASP A 412 -17.33 33.09 12.15
C ASP A 412 -17.44 33.88 10.82
N ASN A 413 -17.18 35.19 10.87
CA ASN A 413 -17.28 36.06 9.68
C ASN A 413 -16.18 35.83 8.64
N ARG A 414 -15.11 35.10 8.96
CA ARG A 414 -14.05 34.74 8.01
C ARG A 414 -14.38 33.43 7.29
N GLN A 415 -15.07 32.54 7.97
CA GLN A 415 -15.54 31.26 7.48
C GLN A 415 -16.78 31.39 6.59
N LYS A 416 -17.67 32.32 6.90
CA LYS A 416 -18.79 32.76 6.03
C LYS A 416 -18.27 33.53 4.83
#